data_AF-A0A812QTE2-F1
#
_entry.id   AF-A0A812QTE2-F1
#
_cell.length_a   1.000
_cell.length_b   1.000
_cell.length_c   1.000
_cell.angle_alpha   90.00
_cell.angle_beta   90.00
_cell.angle_gamma   90.00
#
_symmetry.space_group_name_H-M   'P 1'
#
loop_
_entity.id
_entity.type
_entity.pdbx_description
1 polymer ?
#
loop_
_entity_poly.entity_id
_entity_poly.type
_entity_poly.pdbx_seq_one_letter_code
_entity_poly.pdbx_strand_id
1 'polypeptide(L)'
;MVAFFALSTCALAWPSLDVSSIAHRLKGSWPMIHHRSIAKASSLQSIFSTAEAFDEIFLRPWRFPMHVQRLHSLAEAERRRREPVVDQSVIAHGQRTLLEARKVVYAIMSRDSPHLQVCVTKVSCAQDFLERAARELRATARGGSFTQSSKHRYAAAKVGLAFQAPEGLLLYALESLESADLPYHRLSQQRLHHWAKLLQGITGSETTAQPADAPQDCAGYGSGC
;
A
#
# COMPACT_ATOMS: atom_id res chain seq x y z
N MET A 1 12.50 12.50 7.82
CA MET A 1 13.27 11.26 8.09
C MET A 1 12.34 10.08 7.81
N VAL A 2 12.43 9.49 6.61
CA VAL A 2 11.54 8.38 6.19
C VAL A 2 12.11 7.08 6.73
N ALA A 3 11.33 6.36 7.56
CA ALA A 3 11.76 5.09 8.12
C ALA A 3 11.70 3.99 7.04
N PHE A 4 12.87 3.50 6.62
CA PHE A 4 12.99 2.35 5.75
C PHE A 4 12.86 1.05 6.55
N PHE A 5 11.79 0.30 6.32
CA PHE A 5 11.69 -1.09 6.77
C PHE A 5 11.77 -2.02 5.55
N ALA A 6 12.99 -2.47 5.24
CA ALA A 6 13.19 -3.61 4.36
C ALA A 6 12.90 -4.89 5.17
N LEU A 7 11.66 -5.39 5.09
CA LEU A 7 11.34 -6.69 5.66
C LEU A 7 11.89 -7.78 4.73
N SER A 8 12.95 -8.44 5.21
CA SER A 8 13.55 -9.63 4.60
C SER A 8 12.53 -10.76 4.50
N THR A 9 12.20 -11.19 3.29
CA THR A 9 11.34 -12.35 3.04
C THR A 9 12.17 -13.63 3.09
N CYS A 10 11.99 -14.44 4.13
CA CYS A 10 12.43 -15.84 4.12
C CYS A 10 11.68 -16.61 3.03
N ALA A 11 12.44 -17.19 2.10
CA ALA A 11 11.93 -18.09 1.08
C ALA A 11 11.70 -19.48 1.71
N LEU A 12 10.47 -19.96 1.70
CA LEU A 12 10.15 -21.38 1.84
C LEU A 12 9.46 -21.83 0.55
N ALA A 13 10.00 -22.88 -0.05
CA ALA A 13 9.47 -23.53 -1.25
C ALA A 13 8.18 -24.27 -0.91
N TRP A 14 7.07 -23.96 -1.60
CA TRP A 14 5.80 -24.66 -1.46
C TRP A 14 5.21 -25.02 -2.83
N PRO A 15 4.52 -26.18 -2.94
CA PRO A 15 4.02 -26.70 -4.20
C PRO A 15 2.77 -25.94 -4.68
N SER A 16 2.53 -26.00 -5.99
CA SER A 16 1.36 -25.43 -6.67
C SER A 16 0.05 -25.94 -6.05
N LEU A 17 -0.74 -25.02 -5.48
CA LEU A 17 -2.07 -25.30 -4.95
C LEU A 17 -3.13 -24.88 -5.96
N ASP A 18 -4.00 -25.83 -6.30
CA ASP A 18 -5.24 -25.67 -7.04
C ASP A 18 -6.30 -24.99 -6.15
N VAL A 19 -6.88 -23.90 -6.66
CA VAL A 19 -7.83 -23.00 -5.96
C VAL A 19 -9.13 -23.74 -5.58
N SER A 20 -9.42 -24.87 -6.23
CA SER A 20 -10.62 -25.67 -5.99
C SER A 20 -10.61 -26.47 -4.66
N SER A 21 -9.44 -26.59 -4.00
CA SER A 21 -9.27 -27.46 -2.82
C SER A 21 -9.56 -26.80 -1.46
N ILE A 22 -9.71 -25.47 -1.39
CA ILE A 22 -9.82 -24.74 -0.11
C ILE A 22 -11.19 -24.94 0.58
N ALA A 23 -12.24 -25.29 -0.17
CA ALA A 23 -13.59 -25.42 0.41
C ALA A 23 -13.84 -26.76 1.14
N HIS A 24 -13.11 -27.84 0.82
CA HIS A 24 -13.50 -29.19 1.26
C HIS A 24 -12.75 -29.75 2.49
N ARG A 25 -11.76 -29.02 3.04
CA ARG A 25 -10.91 -29.50 4.16
C ARG A 25 -11.24 -28.94 5.55
N LEU A 26 -12.46 -28.43 5.75
CA LEU A 26 -12.91 -27.85 7.03
C LEU A 26 -13.99 -28.68 7.77
N LYS A 27 -14.08 -29.99 7.54
CA LYS A 27 -14.99 -30.91 8.28
C LYS A 27 -14.29 -31.71 9.39
N GLY A 28 -13.23 -31.15 10.00
CA GLY A 28 -12.62 -31.70 11.21
C GLY A 28 -13.03 -30.87 12.42
N SER A 29 -13.72 -31.50 13.37
CA SER A 29 -14.23 -30.94 14.63
C SER A 29 -13.30 -29.92 15.31
N TRP A 30 -13.77 -28.67 15.47
CA TRP A 30 -13.14 -27.65 16.30
C TRP A 30 -14.10 -27.31 17.46
N PRO A 31 -13.60 -27.19 18.71
CA PRO A 31 -14.43 -26.78 19.84
C PRO A 31 -14.88 -25.33 19.65
N MET A 32 -16.13 -25.06 20.03
CA MET A 32 -16.82 -23.77 19.93
C MET A 32 -15.97 -22.60 20.48
N ILE A 33 -15.50 -21.74 19.58
CA ILE A 33 -15.09 -20.37 19.89
C ILE A 33 -15.90 -19.47 18.93
N HIS A 34 -17.10 -19.07 19.36
CA HIS A 34 -18.01 -18.26 18.55
C HIS A 34 -17.50 -16.84 18.24
N HIS A 35 -16.44 -16.37 18.88
CA HIS A 35 -15.84 -15.05 18.60
C HIS A 35 -14.88 -15.00 17.40
N ARG A 36 -14.44 -16.15 16.84
CA ARG A 36 -13.50 -16.16 15.70
C ARG A 36 -14.15 -16.01 14.32
N SER A 37 -15.47 -16.17 14.21
CA SER A 37 -16.17 -16.11 12.92
C SER A 37 -16.36 -14.67 12.43
N ILE A 38 -16.60 -13.72 13.35
CA ILE A 38 -16.92 -12.32 13.02
C ILE A 38 -15.69 -11.58 12.46
N ALA A 39 -14.51 -11.82 13.03
CA ALA A 39 -13.28 -11.15 12.58
C ALA A 39 -12.84 -11.54 11.14
N LYS A 40 -13.17 -12.77 10.70
CA LYS A 40 -12.84 -13.24 9.34
C LYS A 40 -13.74 -12.65 8.25
N ALA A 41 -15.03 -12.45 8.57
CA ALA A 41 -15.97 -11.83 7.63
C ALA A 41 -15.63 -10.36 7.38
N SER A 42 -15.26 -9.62 8.43
CA SER A 42 -14.83 -8.22 8.34
C SER A 42 -13.59 -8.04 7.46
N SER A 43 -12.61 -8.94 7.56
CA SER A 43 -11.38 -8.83 6.78
C SER A 43 -11.58 -9.04 5.28
N LEU A 44 -12.48 -9.94 4.88
CA LEU A 44 -12.76 -10.17 3.45
C LEU A 44 -13.48 -8.98 2.82
N GLN A 45 -14.47 -8.41 3.54
CA GLN A 45 -15.17 -7.21 3.08
C GLN A 45 -14.21 -6.05 2.84
N SER A 46 -13.21 -5.87 3.72
CA SER A 46 -12.22 -4.82 3.56
C SER A 46 -11.38 -4.95 2.30
N ILE A 47 -11.04 -6.17 1.87
CA ILE A 47 -10.28 -6.40 0.63
C ILE A 47 -11.12 -6.03 -0.59
N PHE A 48 -12.38 -6.46 -0.63
CA PHE A 48 -13.25 -6.16 -1.76
C PHE A 48 -13.46 -4.66 -1.90
N SER A 49 -13.71 -3.96 -0.78
CA SER A 49 -13.77 -2.50 -0.73
C SER A 49 -12.49 -1.85 -1.27
N THR A 50 -11.32 -2.37 -0.87
CA THR A 50 -10.04 -1.87 -1.37
C THR A 50 -9.85 -2.11 -2.86
N ALA A 51 -10.33 -3.24 -3.38
CA ALA A 51 -10.25 -3.58 -4.79
C ALA A 51 -11.22 -2.77 -5.64
N GLU A 52 -12.42 -2.48 -5.14
CA GLU A 52 -13.35 -1.52 -5.75
C GLU A 52 -12.75 -0.11 -5.79
N ALA A 53 -12.08 0.32 -4.70
CA ALA A 53 -11.39 1.60 -4.68
C ALA A 53 -10.26 1.65 -5.71
N PHE A 54 -9.52 0.55 -5.89
CA PHE A 54 -8.48 0.45 -6.93
C PHE A 54 -9.06 0.64 -8.34
N ASP A 55 -10.16 -0.06 -8.67
CA ASP A 55 -10.86 0.15 -9.93
C ASP A 55 -11.30 1.60 -10.13
N GLU A 56 -11.84 2.19 -9.07
CA GLU A 56 -12.30 3.56 -9.12
C GLU A 56 -11.16 4.53 -9.37
N ILE A 57 -9.98 4.32 -8.78
CA ILE A 57 -8.79 5.14 -9.04
C ILE A 57 -8.38 5.02 -10.51
N PHE A 58 -8.43 3.81 -11.08
CA PHE A 58 -8.08 3.58 -12.49
C PHE A 58 -9.06 4.27 -13.45
N LEU A 59 -10.36 4.18 -13.17
CA LEU A 59 -11.39 4.73 -14.06
C LEU A 59 -11.58 6.24 -13.88
N ARG A 60 -11.45 6.73 -12.64
CA ARG A 60 -11.83 8.08 -12.23
C ARG A 60 -10.84 8.66 -11.21
N PRO A 61 -9.56 8.83 -11.57
CA PRO A 61 -8.52 9.27 -10.63
C PRO A 61 -8.84 10.65 -10.01
N TRP A 62 -9.51 11.54 -10.74
CA TRP A 62 -9.89 12.88 -10.27
C TRP A 62 -10.83 12.91 -9.06
N ARG A 63 -11.48 11.78 -8.71
CA ARG A 63 -12.31 11.68 -7.50
C ARG A 63 -11.51 11.51 -6.21
N PHE A 64 -10.21 11.21 -6.33
CA PHE A 64 -9.34 10.96 -5.19
C PHE A 64 -8.50 12.19 -4.85
N PRO A 65 -7.96 12.28 -3.62
CA PRO A 65 -7.05 13.36 -3.26
C PRO A 65 -5.80 13.45 -4.14
N MET A 66 -5.18 14.62 -4.17
CA MET A 66 -4.06 14.94 -5.07
C MET A 66 -2.87 13.97 -4.95
N HIS A 67 -2.56 13.45 -3.75
CA HIS A 67 -1.47 12.50 -3.56
C HIS A 67 -1.74 11.16 -4.25
N VAL A 68 -2.99 10.69 -4.26
CA VAL A 68 -3.41 9.48 -4.98
C VAL A 68 -3.35 9.70 -6.49
N GLN A 69 -3.82 10.87 -6.96
CA GLN A 69 -3.74 11.22 -8.39
C GLN A 69 -2.29 11.25 -8.89
N ARG A 70 -1.40 11.89 -8.13
CA ARG A 70 0.04 11.93 -8.44
C ARG A 70 0.66 10.54 -8.47
N LEU A 71 0.31 9.67 -7.52
CA LEU A 71 0.75 8.28 -7.50
C LEU A 71 0.29 7.56 -8.78
N HIS A 72 -0.98 7.70 -9.15
CA HIS A 72 -1.57 7.07 -10.31
C HIS A 72 -0.86 7.49 -11.60
N SER A 73 -0.72 8.80 -11.85
CA SER A 73 -0.03 9.31 -13.05
C SER A 73 1.42 8.84 -13.14
N LEU A 74 2.12 8.84 -12.00
CA LEU A 74 3.51 8.37 -11.94
C LEU A 74 3.62 6.87 -12.20
N ALA A 75 2.69 6.09 -11.65
CA ALA A 75 2.59 4.66 -11.90
C ALA A 75 2.33 4.35 -13.37
N GLU A 76 1.42 5.05 -14.03
CA GLU A 76 1.19 4.88 -15.46
C GLU A 76 2.38 5.24 -16.33
N ALA A 77 3.09 6.33 -16.01
CA ALA A 77 4.26 6.74 -16.74
C ALA A 77 5.39 5.71 -16.64
N GLU A 78 5.68 5.22 -15.42
CA GLU A 78 6.72 4.20 -15.21
C GLU A 78 6.35 2.85 -15.82
N ARG A 79 5.07 2.44 -15.77
CA ARG A 79 4.61 1.20 -16.42
C ARG A 79 4.81 1.26 -17.93
N ARG A 80 4.34 2.33 -18.58
CA ARG A 80 4.54 2.56 -20.02
C ARG A 80 6.01 2.56 -20.41
N ARG A 81 6.88 3.15 -19.59
CA ARG A 81 8.33 3.17 -19.81
C ARG A 81 8.96 1.78 -19.76
N ARG A 82 8.36 0.83 -19.03
CA ARG A 82 8.93 -0.50 -18.74
C ARG A 82 8.28 -1.66 -19.47
N GLU A 83 7.12 -1.45 -20.08
CA GLU A 83 6.43 -2.42 -20.92
C GLU A 83 7.37 -3.21 -21.85
N PRO A 84 8.40 -2.61 -22.49
CA PRO A 84 9.27 -3.37 -23.40
C PRO A 84 10.12 -4.47 -22.74
N VAL A 85 10.27 -4.47 -21.41
CA VAL A 85 11.16 -5.38 -20.66
C VAL A 85 10.41 -6.22 -19.64
N VAL A 86 9.28 -5.71 -19.15
CA VAL A 86 8.51 -6.32 -18.06
C VAL A 86 7.04 -6.21 -18.42
N ASP A 87 6.36 -7.35 -18.48
CA ASP A 87 4.95 -7.44 -18.87
C ASP A 87 4.07 -6.78 -17.80
N GLN A 88 3.42 -5.66 -18.15
CA GLN A 88 2.51 -4.96 -17.23
C GLN A 88 1.04 -5.33 -17.47
N SER A 89 0.73 -6.20 -18.42
CA SER A 89 -0.67 -6.58 -18.74
C SER A 89 -1.40 -7.16 -17.52
N VAL A 90 -0.69 -7.91 -16.66
CA VAL A 90 -1.23 -8.49 -15.42
C VAL A 90 -1.75 -7.45 -14.43
N ILE A 91 -1.30 -6.20 -14.52
CA ILE A 91 -1.75 -5.10 -13.66
C ILE A 91 -2.62 -4.06 -14.38
N ALA A 92 -3.07 -4.37 -15.61
CA ALA A 92 -3.95 -3.52 -16.40
C ALA A 92 -5.45 -3.82 -16.16
N HIS A 93 -5.78 -4.87 -15.39
CA HIS A 93 -7.13 -5.47 -15.32
C HIS A 93 -7.94 -5.13 -14.06
N GLY A 94 -7.77 -3.94 -13.49
CA GLY A 94 -8.65 -3.46 -12.42
C GLY A 94 -8.67 -4.37 -11.19
N GLN A 95 -9.85 -4.73 -10.67
CA GLN A 95 -10.03 -5.48 -9.41
C GLN A 95 -9.19 -6.75 -9.36
N ARG A 96 -9.15 -7.46 -10.49
CA ARG A 96 -8.45 -8.74 -10.62
C ARG A 96 -6.96 -8.56 -10.37
N THR A 97 -6.39 -7.41 -10.66
CA THR A 97 -4.98 -7.12 -10.38
C THR A 97 -4.64 -7.28 -8.90
N LEU A 98 -5.45 -6.79 -7.97
CA LEU A 98 -5.11 -6.93 -6.55
C LEU A 98 -5.29 -8.36 -6.02
N LEU A 99 -6.23 -9.10 -6.59
CA LEU A 99 -6.59 -10.45 -6.15
C LEU A 99 -5.74 -11.54 -6.79
N GLU A 100 -5.29 -11.33 -8.03
CA GLU A 100 -4.68 -12.37 -8.88
C GLU A 100 -3.24 -12.05 -9.28
N ALA A 101 -2.87 -10.78 -9.48
CA ALA A 101 -1.53 -10.45 -9.97
C ALA A 101 -0.46 -10.84 -8.95
N ARG A 102 0.56 -11.54 -9.43
CA ARG A 102 1.67 -12.06 -8.62
C ARG A 102 2.97 -11.36 -9.03
N LYS A 103 4.00 -11.45 -8.18
CA LYS A 103 5.29 -10.80 -8.43
C LYS A 103 5.11 -9.30 -8.69
N VAL A 104 4.46 -8.59 -7.77
CA VAL A 104 4.09 -7.18 -7.96
C VAL A 104 4.81 -6.29 -6.95
N VAL A 105 5.19 -5.08 -7.38
CA VAL A 105 5.46 -3.96 -6.48
C VAL A 105 4.16 -3.19 -6.30
N TYR A 106 3.74 -2.99 -5.06
CA TYR A 106 2.50 -2.28 -4.75
C TYR A 106 2.73 -1.29 -3.60
N ALA A 107 1.89 -0.26 -3.54
CA ALA A 107 1.83 0.65 -2.41
C ALA A 107 0.63 0.31 -1.53
N ILE A 108 0.85 0.39 -0.22
CA ILE A 108 -0.20 0.58 0.77
C ILE A 108 -0.19 2.08 1.06
N MET A 109 -1.32 2.76 0.99
CA MET A 109 -1.38 4.19 1.28
C MET A 109 -2.64 4.55 2.05
N SER A 110 -2.57 5.64 2.80
CA SER A 110 -3.74 6.20 3.45
C SER A 110 -4.60 6.93 2.42
N ARG A 111 -5.92 6.79 2.54
CA ARG A 111 -6.87 7.51 1.69
C ARG A 111 -6.76 9.02 1.89
N ASP A 112 -6.58 9.46 3.13
CA ASP A 112 -6.72 10.86 3.54
C ASP A 112 -5.38 11.55 3.81
N SER A 113 -4.26 10.83 3.78
CA SER A 113 -2.92 11.39 4.00
C SER A 113 -1.93 10.89 2.95
N PRO A 114 -0.88 11.68 2.62
CA PRO A 114 0.11 11.28 1.61
C PRO A 114 1.02 10.13 2.06
N HIS A 115 0.85 9.61 3.28
CA HIS A 115 1.63 8.52 3.80
C HIS A 115 1.41 7.22 3.02
N LEU A 116 2.51 6.62 2.56
CA LEU A 116 2.52 5.37 1.80
C LEU A 116 3.68 4.46 2.25
N GLN A 117 3.49 3.17 2.05
CA GLN A 117 4.50 2.13 2.22
C GLN A 117 4.57 1.30 0.94
N VAL A 118 5.76 1.23 0.36
CA VAL A 118 6.02 0.40 -0.81
C VAL A 118 6.35 -1.02 -0.36
N CYS A 119 5.72 -1.98 -1.00
CA CYS A 119 5.86 -3.41 -0.74
C CYS A 119 6.16 -4.14 -2.05
N VAL A 120 6.82 -5.29 -1.93
CA VAL A 120 7.04 -6.22 -3.04
C VAL A 120 6.60 -7.60 -2.58
N THR A 121 5.89 -8.33 -3.43
CA THR A 121 5.35 -9.65 -3.09
C THR A 121 5.40 -10.62 -4.26
N LYS A 122 5.52 -11.92 -3.95
CA LYS A 122 5.40 -13.03 -4.90
C LYS A 122 3.97 -13.56 -5.02
N VAL A 123 3.11 -13.22 -4.07
CA VAL A 123 1.69 -13.64 -4.05
C VAL A 123 0.81 -12.46 -4.47
N SER A 124 -0.51 -12.59 -4.39
CA SER A 124 -1.40 -11.47 -4.69
C SER A 124 -1.29 -10.36 -3.65
N CYS A 125 -1.52 -9.11 -4.07
CA CYS A 125 -1.43 -7.95 -3.21
C CYS A 125 -2.39 -8.06 -2.01
N ALA A 126 -3.62 -8.54 -2.26
CA ALA A 126 -4.61 -8.79 -1.23
C ALA A 126 -4.15 -9.85 -0.20
N GLN A 127 -3.56 -10.96 -0.67
CA GLN A 127 -3.05 -11.99 0.23
C GLN A 127 -1.90 -11.46 1.09
N ASP A 128 -0.91 -10.79 0.48
CA ASP A 128 0.24 -10.23 1.20
C ASP A 128 -0.21 -9.22 2.26
N PHE A 129 -1.18 -8.36 1.91
CA PHE A 129 -1.77 -7.39 2.82
C PHE A 129 -2.47 -8.04 4.01
N LEU A 130 -3.32 -9.05 3.78
CA LEU A 130 -3.96 -9.79 4.87
C LEU A 130 -2.95 -10.46 5.80
N GLU A 131 -1.91 -11.06 5.23
CA GLU A 131 -0.87 -11.70 6.02
C GLU A 131 -0.13 -10.69 6.91
N ARG A 132 0.16 -9.50 6.39
CA ARG A 132 0.76 -8.40 7.17
C ARG A 132 -0.18 -7.93 8.28
N ALA A 133 -1.44 -7.63 7.95
CA ALA A 133 -2.44 -7.22 8.93
C ALA A 133 -2.58 -8.25 10.06
N ALA A 134 -2.65 -9.55 9.70
CA ALA A 134 -2.72 -10.63 10.69
C ALA A 134 -1.44 -10.75 11.55
N ARG A 135 -0.25 -10.51 10.99
CA ARG A 135 1.01 -10.50 11.75
C ARG A 135 1.05 -9.35 12.75
N GLU A 136 0.66 -8.15 12.33
CA GLU A 136 0.61 -6.96 13.20
C GLU A 136 -0.40 -7.13 14.34
N LEU A 137 -1.61 -7.63 14.05
CA LEU A 137 -2.63 -7.94 15.07
C LEU A 137 -2.13 -8.98 16.09
N ARG A 138 -1.36 -9.98 15.67
CA ARG A 138 -0.77 -10.96 16.59
C ARG A 138 0.35 -10.34 17.43
N ALA A 139 1.14 -9.42 16.86
CA ALA A 139 2.20 -8.73 17.57
C ALA A 139 1.64 -7.86 18.69
N THR A 140 0.53 -7.17 18.45
CA THR A 140 -0.17 -6.36 19.46
C THR A 140 -0.88 -7.23 20.51
N ALA A 141 -1.57 -8.30 20.10
CA ALA A 141 -2.29 -9.19 21.01
C ALA A 141 -1.39 -10.00 21.96
N ARG A 142 -0.14 -10.29 21.57
CA ARG A 142 0.82 -11.03 22.40
C ARG A 142 1.47 -10.18 23.49
N GLY A 143 1.05 -8.93 23.68
CA GLY A 143 1.54 -8.05 24.74
C GLY A 143 3.06 -7.93 24.73
N GLY A 144 3.67 -7.94 23.53
CA GLY A 144 5.13 -7.96 23.37
C GLY A 144 5.76 -6.90 24.27
N SER A 145 6.48 -7.37 25.30
CA SER A 145 7.23 -6.53 26.23
C SER A 145 8.04 -5.51 25.43
N PHE A 146 7.58 -4.27 25.49
CA PHE A 146 8.14 -3.10 24.82
C PHE A 146 9.45 -2.72 25.53
N THR A 147 10.46 -3.60 25.49
CA THR A 147 11.80 -3.30 26.02
C THR A 147 12.34 -2.06 25.32
N GLN A 148 13.02 -1.21 26.09
CA GLN A 148 13.16 0.24 25.98
C GLN A 148 13.65 0.88 24.64
N SER A 149 13.88 0.13 23.55
CA SER A 149 14.13 0.70 22.20
C SER A 149 12.86 1.26 21.52
N SER A 150 11.79 1.36 22.28
CA SER A 150 10.43 1.29 21.80
C SER A 150 9.72 2.63 21.66
N LYS A 151 10.29 3.73 22.21
CA LYS A 151 9.80 5.10 21.98
C LYS A 151 9.86 5.50 20.51
N HIS A 152 10.95 5.17 19.80
CA HIS A 152 11.08 5.46 18.36
C HIS A 152 10.14 4.61 17.50
N ARG A 153 9.92 3.35 17.89
CA ARG A 153 8.95 2.46 17.24
C ARG A 153 7.51 2.86 17.53
N TYR A 154 7.19 3.42 18.70
CA TYR A 154 5.85 3.89 19.05
C TYR A 154 5.47 5.16 18.27
N ALA A 155 6.42 6.06 18.02
CA ALA A 155 6.21 7.22 17.15
C ALA A 155 6.03 6.81 15.67
N ALA A 156 6.83 5.85 15.17
CA ALA A 156 6.64 5.27 13.84
C ALA A 156 5.35 4.43 13.72
N ALA A 157 4.90 3.82 14.83
CA ALA A 157 3.66 3.06 14.92
C ALA A 157 2.42 3.98 14.88
N LYS A 158 2.43 5.14 15.57
CA LYS A 158 1.30 6.08 15.49
C LYS A 158 1.01 6.62 14.08
N VAL A 159 2.01 6.60 13.18
CA VAL A 159 1.91 7.05 11.79
C VAL A 159 1.97 5.88 10.80
N GLY A 160 2.20 4.66 11.30
CA GLY A 160 2.34 3.48 10.47
C GLY A 160 0.98 3.05 9.94
N LEU A 161 0.89 2.85 8.63
CA LEU A 161 -0.31 2.31 7.95
C LEU A 161 -0.81 1.00 8.59
N ALA A 162 0.05 0.28 9.30
CA ALA A 162 -0.27 -0.90 10.11
C ALA A 162 -1.32 -0.69 11.22
N PHE A 163 -1.56 0.56 11.65
CA PHE A 163 -2.52 0.90 12.71
C PHE A 163 -3.79 1.58 12.17
N GLN A 164 -3.85 1.85 10.87
CA GLN A 164 -5.08 2.34 10.25
C GLN A 164 -6.03 1.16 10.04
N ALA A 165 -7.32 1.41 10.29
CA ALA A 165 -8.34 0.44 9.95
C ALA A 165 -8.29 0.20 8.42
N PRO A 166 -8.50 -1.05 7.95
CA PRO A 166 -8.45 -1.39 6.52
C PRO A 166 -9.27 -0.45 5.63
N GLU A 167 -10.36 0.11 6.15
CA GLU A 167 -11.27 1.02 5.47
C GLU A 167 -10.62 2.38 5.10
N GLY A 168 -9.58 2.79 5.82
CA GLY A 168 -8.82 4.01 5.54
C GLY A 168 -7.62 3.79 4.62
N LEU A 169 -7.40 2.56 4.16
CA LEU A 169 -6.25 2.16 3.38
C LEU A 169 -6.61 1.89 1.92
N LEU A 170 -5.68 2.18 1.03
CA LEU A 170 -5.74 1.88 -0.38
C LEU A 170 -4.56 0.99 -0.75
N LEU A 171 -4.82 -0.04 -1.55
CA LEU A 171 -3.79 -0.84 -2.19
C LEU A 171 -3.69 -0.43 -3.65
N TYR A 172 -2.47 -0.15 -4.09
CA TYR A 172 -2.22 0.31 -5.46
C TYR A 172 -1.07 -0.47 -6.09
N ALA A 173 -1.37 -1.31 -7.08
CA ALA A 173 -0.36 -2.01 -7.86
C ALA A 173 0.44 -1.03 -8.73
N LEU A 174 1.75 -0.95 -8.49
CA LEU A 174 2.65 0.01 -9.13
C LEU A 174 3.31 -0.55 -10.38
N GLU A 175 3.84 -1.77 -10.28
CA GLU A 175 4.62 -2.41 -11.34
C GLU A 175 4.54 -3.92 -11.22
N SER A 176 4.32 -4.60 -12.34
CA SER A 176 4.54 -6.04 -12.46
C SER A 176 6.04 -6.32 -12.46
N LEU A 177 6.46 -7.46 -11.91
CA LEU A 177 7.82 -8.00 -12.01
C LEU A 177 7.82 -9.32 -12.80
N GLU A 178 6.77 -9.56 -13.59
CA GLU A 178 6.68 -10.67 -14.52
C GLU A 178 7.58 -10.38 -15.73
N SER A 179 8.66 -11.14 -15.88
CA SER A 179 9.61 -11.01 -16.98
C SER A 179 10.08 -12.41 -17.37
N ALA A 180 10.14 -12.68 -18.68
CA ALA A 180 10.66 -13.92 -19.23
C ALA A 180 12.19 -14.02 -19.05
N ASP A 181 12.87 -12.88 -19.14
CA ASP A 181 14.34 -12.83 -19.18
C ASP A 181 14.98 -12.63 -17.81
N LEU A 182 14.25 -12.01 -16.88
CA LEU A 182 14.81 -11.56 -15.60
C LEU A 182 14.15 -12.26 -14.41
N PRO A 183 14.93 -12.97 -13.57
CA PRO A 183 14.37 -13.67 -12.42
C PRO A 183 13.94 -12.69 -11.31
N TYR A 184 12.79 -12.97 -10.69
CA TYR A 184 12.16 -12.15 -9.66
C TYR A 184 13.11 -11.67 -8.55
N HIS A 185 13.99 -12.55 -8.04
CA HIS A 185 14.86 -12.21 -6.91
C HIS A 185 15.89 -11.12 -7.25
N ARG A 186 16.28 -11.00 -8.53
CA ARG A 186 17.17 -9.92 -9.01
C ARG A 186 16.40 -8.61 -9.18
N LEU A 187 15.15 -8.67 -9.65
CA LEU A 187 14.32 -7.50 -9.89
C LEU A 187 13.77 -6.88 -8.61
N SER A 188 13.23 -7.71 -7.71
CA SER A 188 12.37 -7.27 -6.60
C SER A 188 12.99 -6.18 -5.72
N GLN A 189 14.22 -6.38 -5.23
CA GLN A 189 14.88 -5.40 -4.35
C GLN A 189 15.24 -4.11 -5.09
N GLN A 190 15.75 -4.23 -6.32
CA GLN A 190 16.08 -3.06 -7.14
C GLN A 190 14.83 -2.24 -7.46
N ARG A 191 13.72 -2.89 -7.81
CA ARG A 191 12.46 -2.21 -8.10
C ARG A 191 11.83 -1.61 -6.85
N LEU A 192 11.88 -2.31 -5.72
CA LEU A 192 11.41 -1.78 -4.44
C LEU A 192 12.16 -0.49 -4.08
N HIS A 193 13.49 -0.48 -4.21
CA HIS A 193 14.29 0.71 -3.92
C HIS A 193 14.02 1.85 -4.91
N HIS A 194 13.89 1.54 -6.20
CA HIS A 194 13.51 2.51 -7.23
C HIS A 194 12.19 3.20 -6.89
N TRP A 195 11.15 2.43 -6.60
CA TRP A 195 9.84 2.97 -6.22
C TRP A 195 9.89 3.76 -4.91
N ALA A 196 10.61 3.28 -3.91
CA ALA A 196 10.78 4.00 -2.65
C ALA A 196 11.43 5.37 -2.88
N LYS A 197 12.43 5.48 -3.77
CA LYS A 197 13.04 6.76 -4.13
C LYS A 197 12.09 7.66 -4.91
N LEU A 198 11.41 7.11 -5.90
CA LEU A 198 10.48 7.83 -6.76
C LEU A 198 9.33 8.48 -5.96
N LEU A 199 8.84 7.78 -4.95
CA LEU A 199 7.68 8.19 -4.16
C LEU A 199 8.00 9.13 -2.98
N GLN A 200 9.27 9.38 -2.69
CA GLN A 200 9.66 10.38 -1.69
C GLN A 200 9.13 11.79 -2.04
N GLY A 201 9.07 12.13 -3.32
CA GLY A 201 8.57 13.43 -3.77
C GLY A 201 7.07 13.66 -3.50
N ILE A 202 6.27 12.59 -3.42
CA ILE A 202 4.82 12.70 -3.16
C ILE A 202 4.57 13.08 -1.69
N THR A 203 5.34 12.49 -0.78
CA THR A 203 5.20 12.68 0.68
C THR A 203 5.74 14.01 1.19
N GLY A 204 6.65 14.65 0.47
CA GLY A 204 7.35 15.86 0.93
C GLY A 204 6.75 17.21 0.51
N SER A 205 5.73 17.21 -0.34
CA SER A 205 5.31 18.44 -1.06
C SER A 205 4.23 19.31 -0.40
N GLU A 206 3.76 18.97 0.80
CA GLU A 206 2.65 19.69 1.47
C GLU A 206 3.09 20.85 2.39
N THR A 207 4.39 21.10 2.57
CA THR A 207 4.88 22.05 3.61
C THR A 207 5.21 23.47 3.08
N THR A 208 4.78 23.90 1.90
CA THR A 208 5.11 25.26 1.43
C THR A 208 4.01 25.90 0.60
N ALA A 209 2.81 26.00 1.17
CA ALA A 209 1.92 27.12 0.85
C ALA A 209 2.18 28.21 1.89
N GLN A 210 3.24 28.98 1.69
CA GLN A 210 3.40 30.26 2.37
C GLN A 210 2.23 31.13 1.83
N PRO A 211 1.34 31.67 2.70
CA PRO A 211 0.31 32.59 2.22
C PRO A 211 1.05 33.74 1.54
N ALA A 212 0.78 33.92 0.25
CA ALA A 212 1.28 35.06 -0.50
C ALA A 212 0.94 36.31 0.30
N ASP A 213 1.98 37.09 0.63
CA ASP A 213 1.87 38.37 1.30
C ASP A 213 0.72 39.15 0.69
N ALA A 214 -0.31 39.40 1.51
CA ALA A 214 -1.37 40.31 1.16
C ALA A 214 -0.71 41.67 0.81
N PRO A 215 -1.08 42.31 -0.30
CA PRO A 215 -0.55 43.62 -0.65
C PRO A 215 -0.79 44.57 0.52
N GLN A 216 0.30 45.04 1.11
CA GLN A 216 0.30 45.98 2.21
C GLN A 216 -0.25 47.30 1.68
N ASP A 217 -1.51 47.58 2.03
CA ASP A 217 -2.21 48.82 1.70
C ASP A 217 -1.32 50.02 2.05
N CYS A 218 -0.80 50.67 1.00
CA CYS A 218 -0.16 51.97 1.10
C CYS A 218 -1.27 53.01 1.31
N ALA A 219 -1.69 53.19 2.56
CA ALA A 219 -2.53 54.31 2.97
C ALA A 219 -1.74 55.62 2.81
N GLY A 220 -1.76 56.17 1.60
CA GLY A 220 -1.38 57.55 1.33
C GLY A 220 -2.46 58.49 1.87
N TYR A 221 -2.36 58.87 3.14
CA TYR A 221 -3.06 60.05 3.65
C TYR A 221 -2.30 61.29 3.19
N GLY A 222 -2.84 61.96 2.19
CA GLY A 222 -2.35 63.25 1.72
C GLY A 222 -3.51 64.18 1.41
N SER A 223 -3.40 65.39 1.97
CA SER A 223 -4.01 66.64 1.53
C SER A 223 -5.29 67.10 2.22
N GLY A 224 -5.10 68.08 3.10
CA GLY A 224 -6.08 69.12 3.41
C GLY A 224 -5.32 70.38 3.81
N CYS A 225 -5.20 71.33 2.88
CA CYS A 225 -4.92 72.74 3.16
C CYS A 225 -6.21 73.42 3.61
#